data_AF-A0A2D8K3Z7-F1
#
_entry.id   AF-A0A2D8K3Z7-F1
#
_cell.length_a   1.000
_cell.length_b   1.000
_cell.length_c   1.000
_cell.angle_alpha   90.00
_cell.angle_beta   90.00
_cell.angle_gamma   90.00
#
_symmetry.space_group_name_H-M   'P 1'
#
loop_
_entity.id
_entity.type
_entity.pdbx_description
1 polymer ?
#
loop_
_entity_poly.entity_id
_entity_poly.type
_entity_poly.pdbx_seq_one_letter_code
_entity_poly.pdbx_strand_id
1 'polypeptide(L)' 'MEAQTGAFIEHCNRRRYHESLGNLTRADIYFGRGSKIRERRKRIKQQIIRNRRLQHHANAA' A
#
# COMPACT_ATOMS: atom_id res chain seq x y z
N MET A 1 -7.50 26.59 -16.87
CA MET A 1 -6.93 25.28 -17.29
C MET A 1 -5.85 24.81 -16.33
N GLU A 2 -4.93 25.66 -15.88
CA GLU A 2 -3.81 25.28 -15.00
C GLU A 2 -4.23 24.57 -13.70
N ALA A 3 -5.34 25.00 -13.08
CA ALA A 3 -5.86 24.35 -11.88
C ALA A 3 -6.27 22.88 -12.10
N GLN A 4 -6.82 22.54 -13.27
CA GLN A 4 -7.17 21.16 -13.59
C GLN A 4 -5.92 20.31 -13.85
N THR A 5 -4.91 20.88 -14.50
CA THR A 5 -3.60 20.24 -14.67
C THR A 5 -2.92 19.98 -13.33
N GLY A 6 -2.93 20.97 -12.43
CA GLY A 6 -2.39 20.82 -11.08
C GLY A 6 -3.09 19.72 -10.29
N ALA A 7 -4.43 19.70 -10.30
CA ALA A 7 -5.22 18.67 -9.64
C ALA A 7 -4.93 17.26 -10.20
N PHE A 8 -4.78 17.13 -11.52
CA PHE A 8 -4.41 15.87 -12.17
C PHE A 8 -3.02 15.39 -11.73
N ILE A 9 -2.02 16.28 -11.74
CA ILE A 9 -0.65 15.97 -11.31
C ILE A 9 -0.63 15.53 -9.84
N GLU A 10 -1.33 16.26 -8.96
CA GLU A 10 -1.42 15.91 -7.54
C GLU A 10 -2.06 14.53 -7.35
N HIS A 11 -3.17 14.28 -8.04
CA HIS A 11 -3.88 13.01 -7.97
C HIS A 11 -2.99 11.85 -8.43
N CYS A 12 -2.37 11.95 -9.61
CA CYS A 12 -1.50 10.90 -10.14
C CYS A 12 -0.26 10.65 -9.27
N ASN A 13 0.32 11.71 -8.70
CA ASN A 13 1.54 11.56 -7.94
C ASN A 13 1.30 11.06 -6.51
N ARG A 14 0.23 11.51 -5.85
CA ARG A 14 0.05 11.29 -4.40
C ARG A 14 -1.17 10.47 -4.03
N ARG A 15 -2.21 10.41 -4.87
CA ARG A 15 -3.50 9.82 -4.50
C ARG A 15 -3.80 8.53 -5.25
N ARG A 16 -3.29 8.39 -6.48
CA ARG A 16 -3.53 7.23 -7.33
C ARG A 16 -2.53 6.12 -7.04
N TYR A 17 -3.05 4.92 -6.79
CA TYR A 17 -2.27 3.70 -6.72
C TYR A 17 -2.24 3.02 -8.09
N HIS A 18 -1.07 2.52 -8.48
CA HIS A 18 -0.87 1.86 -9.77
C HIS A 18 -0.52 0.39 -9.58
N GLU A 19 -1.32 -0.51 -10.15
CA GLU A 19 -1.11 -1.96 -10.06
C GLU A 19 0.23 -2.37 -10.66
N SER A 20 0.60 -1.82 -11.82
CA SER A 20 1.89 -2.03 -12.48
C SER A 20 3.09 -1.60 -11.63
N LEU A 21 2.87 -0.73 -10.64
CA LEU A 21 3.87 -0.22 -9.70
C LEU A 21 3.83 -0.97 -8.36
N GLY A 22 3.08 -2.06 -8.27
CA GLY A 22 2.85 -2.81 -7.05
C GLY A 22 1.99 -2.04 -6.04
N ASN A 23 1.00 -1.30 -6.54
CA ASN A 23 0.09 -0.47 -5.74
C ASN A 23 0.83 0.56 -4.89
N LEU A 24 1.78 1.23 -5.52
CA LEU A 24 2.49 2.39 -4.99
C LEU A 24 2.06 3.65 -5.74
N THR A 25 2.16 4.80 -5.08
CA THR A 25 1.98 6.09 -5.72
C THR A 25 3.25 6.48 -6.47
N ARG A 26 3.15 7.39 -7.44
CA ARG A 26 4.33 7.86 -8.18
C ARG A 26 5.31 8.58 -7.28
N ALA A 27 4.82 9.35 -6.31
CA ALA A 27 5.63 9.99 -5.29
C ALA A 27 6.44 8.96 -4.49
N ASP A 28 5.84 7.83 -4.10
CA ASP A 28 6.57 6.79 -3.35
C ASP A 28 7.72 6.17 -4.15
N ILE A 29 7.59 6.11 -5.47
CA ILE A 29 8.66 5.65 -6.35
C ILE A 29 9.74 6.72 -6.47
N TYR A 30 9.37 7.96 -6.76
CA TYR A 30 10.34 9.05 -6.89
C TYR A 30 11.15 9.28 -5.61
N PHE A 31 10.50 9.17 -4.45
CA PHE A 31 11.16 9.29 -3.15
C PHE A 31 11.81 7.97 -2.67
N GLY A 32 11.84 6.92 -3.49
CA GLY A 32 12.50 5.65 -3.13
C GLY A 32 11.88 4.90 -1.95
N ARG A 33 10.64 5.21 -1.56
CA ARG A 33 9.95 4.63 -0.39
C ARG A 33 9.34 3.25 -0.64
N GLY A 34 9.36 2.79 -1.89
CA GLY A 34 8.67 1.58 -2.32
C GLY A 34 9.06 0.33 -1.54
N SER A 35 10.35 0.09 -1.34
CA SER A 35 10.85 -1.08 -0.60
C SER A 35 10.35 -1.11 0.85
N LYS A 36 10.47 0.03 1.55
CA LYS A 36 10.02 0.17 2.94
C LYS A 36 8.52 -0.06 3.10
N ILE A 37 7.71 0.44 2.17
CA ILE A 37 6.25 0.21 2.16
C ILE A 37 5.94 -1.28 1.97
N ARG A 38 6.61 -1.93 1.01
CA ARG A 38 6.42 -3.37 0.74
C ARG A 38 6.80 -4.23 1.94
N GLU A 39 7.92 -3.96 2.59
CA GLU A 39 8.34 -4.66 3.82
C GLU A 39 7.36 -4.48 4.97
N ARG A 40 6.88 -3.25 5.19
CA ARG A 40 5.86 -2.98 6.21
C ARG A 40 4.57 -3.76 5.94
N ARG A 41 4.10 -3.77 4.69
CA ARG A 41 2.91 -4.55 4.29
C ARG A 41 3.10 -6.05 4.49
N LYS A 42 4.26 -6.61 4.15
CA LYS A 42 4.57 -8.03 4.38
C LYS A 42 4.48 -8.39 5.87
N ARG A 43 5.10 -7.59 6.75
CA ARG A 43 5.04 -7.80 8.21
C ARG A 43 3.61 -7.79 8.74
N ILE A 44 2.82 -6.78 8.36
CA ILE A 44 1.41 -6.68 8.78
C ILE A 44 0.60 -7.88 8.27
N LYS A 45 0.77 -8.29 7.01
CA LYS A 45 0.08 -9.45 6.44
C LYS A 45 0.39 -10.73 7.22
N GLN A 46 1.66 -10.96 7.56
CA GLN A 46 2.07 -12.12 8.37
C GLN A 46 1.41 -12.11 9.75
N GLN A 47 1.40 -10.95 10.43
CA GLN A 47 0.76 -10.81 11.74
C GLN A 47 -0.75 -11.10 11.68
N ILE A 48 -1.45 -10.57 10.67
CA ILE A 48 -2.88 -10.83 10.47
C ILE A 48 -3.15 -12.31 10.23
N ILE A 49 -2.36 -12.97 9.37
CA ILE A 49 -2.54 -14.41 9.11
C ILE A 49 -2.32 -15.23 10.38
N ARG A 50 -1.28 -14.91 11.18
CA ARG A 50 -1.02 -15.59 12.45
C ARG A 50 -2.20 -15.43 13.42
N ASN A 51 -2.70 -14.21 13.59
CA ASN A 51 -3.84 -13.95 14.48
C ASN A 51 -5.10 -14.70 14.04
N ARG A 52 -5.38 -14.73 12.72
CA ARG A 52 -6.51 -15.49 12.17
C ARG A 52 -6.39 -16.99 12.45
N ARG A 53 -5.19 -17.57 12.32
CA ARG A 53 -4.94 -18.99 12.66
C ARG A 53 -5.19 -19.27 14.13
N LEU A 54 -4.69 -18.40 15.03
CA LEU A 54 -4.91 -18.55 16.47
C LEU A 54 -6.41 -18.53 16.82
N GLN A 55 -7.15 -17.56 16.28
CA GLN A 55 -8.60 -17.46 16.49
C GLN A 55 -9.34 -18.69 15.95
N HIS A 56 -8.96 -19.18 14.77
CA HIS A 56 -9.54 -20.40 14.22
C HIS A 56 -9.30 -21.63 15.11
N HIS A 57 -8.09 -21.81 15.63
CA HIS A 57 -7.79 -22.92 16.54
C HIS A 57 -8.53 -22.79 17.88
N ALA A 58 -8.65 -21.57 18.42
CA ALA A 58 -9.39 -21.33 19.66
C ALA A 58 -10.90 -21.61 19.52
N ASN A 59 -11.48 -21.35 18.34
CA ASN A 59 -12.90 -21.58 18.07
C ASN A 59 -13.21 -23.02 17.62
N ALA A 60 -12.19 -23.83 17.35
CA ALA A 60 -12.33 -25.22 16.92
C ALA A 60 -12.12 -26.24 18.06
N ALA A 61 -11.88 -25.75 19.29
CA ALA A 61 -11.85 -26.51 20.53
C ALA A 61 -13.20 -26.39 21.25
#